data_AF-A0A0L0W174-F1
#
_entry.id   AF-A0A0L0W174-F1
#
_cell.length_a   1.000
_cell.length_b   1.000
_cell.length_c   1.000
_cell.angle_alpha   90.00
_cell.angle_beta   90.00
_cell.angle_gamma   90.00
#
_symmetry.space_group_name_H-M   'P 1'
#
loop_
_entity.id
_entity.type
_entity.pdbx_description
1 polymer ?
#
loop_
_entity_poly.entity_id
_entity_poly.type
_entity_poly.pdbx_seq_one_letter_code
_entity_poly.pdbx_strand_id
1 'polypeptide(L)'
;MRLDIIRQAHRGAAYSRPLSTNRSFTTRTVSWSAQKLTDSLYHHQPSGQVSFLDTPPVFPGSPTVLGTLSAEGHFQENPSFVDLLHSVFSGAYFDDPHVRDLALSRKSASADSYLHVLGTRTKTQILNDRDPASIIFSFLAESTTGQPVPNTYQPNPALRIYTPLDGFLVFPTSLQQSLLRGCKVARNIEESSTN
;
A
#
# COMPACT_ATOMS: atom_id res chain seq x y z
N MET A 1 25.11 -36.21 55.22
CA MET A 1 24.17 -37.34 55.05
C MET A 1 24.03 -37.58 53.55
N ARG A 2 24.61 -38.68 53.05
CA ARG A 2 24.49 -39.15 51.66
C ARG A 2 23.29 -40.09 51.56
N LEU A 3 22.53 -40.01 50.48
CA LEU A 3 21.59 -41.04 50.04
C LEU A 3 21.68 -41.14 48.52
N ASP A 4 22.16 -42.30 48.07
CA ASP A 4 22.24 -42.74 46.67
C ASP A 4 21.05 -43.66 46.33
N ILE A 5 20.92 -43.94 45.02
CA ILE A 5 20.18 -45.05 44.35
C ILE A 5 18.65 -44.80 44.26
N ILE A 6 17.89 -45.01 43.16
CA ILE A 6 17.90 -46.09 42.14
C ILE A 6 17.27 -45.64 40.80
N ARG A 7 17.85 -46.07 39.67
CA ARG A 7 17.25 -46.09 38.33
C ARG A 7 16.21 -47.21 38.20
N GLN A 8 15.04 -46.92 37.64
CA GLN A 8 14.20 -47.95 37.01
C GLN A 8 13.67 -47.46 35.66
N ALA A 9 14.02 -48.24 34.63
CA ALA A 9 13.53 -48.11 33.27
C ALA A 9 12.20 -48.87 33.14
N HIS A 10 11.21 -48.26 32.50
CA HIS A 10 10.07 -48.98 31.93
C HIS A 10 10.11 -48.94 30.41
N ARG A 11 9.98 -50.14 29.85
CA ARG A 11 10.00 -50.53 28.45
C ARG A 11 8.55 -50.75 28.01
N GLY A 12 8.19 -50.27 26.82
CA GLY A 12 6.94 -50.58 26.12
C GLY A 12 6.37 -49.34 25.42
N ALA A 13 5.87 -49.35 24.21
CA ALA A 13 5.68 -50.39 23.21
C ALA A 13 5.68 -49.70 21.83
N ALA A 14 6.20 -50.36 20.80
CA ALA A 14 6.10 -49.88 19.42
C ALA A 14 4.65 -49.95 18.96
N TYR A 15 4.11 -48.83 18.48
CA TYR A 15 2.89 -48.79 17.67
C TYR A 15 3.22 -48.10 16.35
N SER A 16 3.33 -48.92 15.30
CA SER A 16 3.21 -48.50 13.92
C SER A 16 1.72 -48.50 13.55
N ARG A 17 1.21 -47.35 13.06
CA ARG A 17 0.04 -47.30 12.19
C ARG A 17 0.21 -46.20 11.13
N PRO A 18 -0.09 -46.48 9.85
CA PRO A 18 0.12 -45.56 8.75
C PRO A 18 -1.12 -44.69 8.55
N LEU A 19 -0.97 -43.44 8.12
CA LEU A 19 -2.02 -42.74 7.41
C LEU A 19 -1.44 -41.77 6.39
N SER A 20 -1.56 -42.17 5.13
CA SER A 20 -1.61 -41.30 3.97
C SER A 20 -2.70 -40.26 4.16
N THR A 21 -2.35 -38.99 3.98
CA THR A 21 -3.25 -38.03 3.34
C THR A 21 -2.39 -37.07 2.54
N ASN A 22 -2.40 -37.26 1.22
CA ASN A 22 -2.09 -36.22 0.25
C ASN A 22 -2.83 -34.93 0.62
N ARG A 23 -2.13 -33.93 1.15
CA ARG A 23 -2.60 -32.55 1.04
C ARG A 23 -2.19 -32.02 -0.32
N SER A 24 -3.02 -32.36 -1.31
CA SER A 24 -3.07 -31.62 -2.55
C SER A 24 -3.50 -30.19 -2.21
N PHE A 25 -2.54 -29.26 -2.19
CA PHE A 25 -2.84 -27.84 -2.22
C PHE A 25 -3.45 -27.55 -3.60
N THR A 26 -4.77 -27.60 -3.67
CA THR A 26 -5.53 -27.04 -4.78
C THR A 26 -5.46 -25.53 -4.61
N THR A 27 -4.44 -24.91 -5.19
CA THR A 27 -4.46 -23.48 -5.49
C THR A 27 -5.58 -23.27 -6.51
N ARG A 28 -6.74 -22.85 -6.01
CA ARG A 28 -7.82 -22.33 -6.86
C ARG A 28 -7.28 -21.11 -7.59
N THR A 29 -6.83 -21.31 -8.82
CA THR A 29 -6.60 -20.23 -9.79
C THR A 29 -7.97 -19.69 -10.18
N VAL A 30 -8.35 -18.58 -9.57
CA VAL A 30 -9.52 -17.81 -10.00
C VAL A 30 -9.08 -17.06 -11.26
N SER A 31 -9.71 -17.34 -12.41
CA SER A 31 -9.45 -16.58 -13.63
C SER A 31 -10.04 -15.18 -13.47
N TRP A 32 -9.16 -14.17 -13.50
CA TRP A 32 -9.50 -12.76 -13.33
C TRP A 32 -9.51 -12.05 -14.69
N SER A 33 -10.59 -12.23 -15.45
CA SER A 33 -10.91 -11.37 -16.58
C SER A 33 -11.28 -9.98 -16.05
N ALA A 34 -10.69 -8.90 -16.59
CA ALA A 34 -10.92 -7.48 -16.28
C ALA A 34 -11.94 -7.21 -15.15
N GLN A 35 -11.50 -7.43 -13.91
CA GLN A 35 -12.31 -7.26 -12.72
C GLN A 35 -11.82 -6.02 -11.99
N LYS A 36 -12.78 -5.18 -11.59
CA LYS A 36 -12.58 -4.13 -10.61
C LYS A 36 -11.99 -4.77 -9.34
N LEU A 37 -10.68 -4.59 -9.10
CA LEU A 37 -9.94 -5.27 -8.01
C LEU A 37 -10.41 -4.75 -6.64
N THR A 38 -10.76 -3.47 -6.59
CA THR A 38 -11.40 -2.76 -5.48
C THR A 38 -12.25 -1.64 -6.05
N ASP A 39 -13.00 -0.90 -5.23
CA ASP A 39 -13.89 0.16 -5.72
C ASP A 39 -13.24 1.26 -6.58
N SER A 40 -11.91 1.26 -6.70
CA SER A 40 -11.14 2.26 -7.46
C SER A 40 -10.05 1.69 -8.37
N LEU A 41 -9.84 0.36 -8.48
CA LEU A 41 -8.74 -0.21 -9.27
C LEU A 41 -9.24 -1.08 -10.42
N TYR A 42 -8.68 -0.84 -11.60
CA TYR A 42 -8.97 -1.59 -12.83
C TYR A 42 -7.79 -2.48 -13.21
N HIS A 43 -8.10 -3.71 -13.58
CA HIS A 43 -7.13 -4.67 -14.12
C HIS A 43 -7.33 -4.81 -15.63
N HIS A 44 -6.34 -4.39 -16.41
CA HIS A 44 -6.38 -4.35 -17.86
C HIS A 44 -5.82 -5.64 -18.45
N GLN A 45 -6.65 -6.36 -19.19
CA GLN A 45 -6.28 -7.58 -19.91
C GLN A 45 -6.12 -7.28 -21.40
N PRO A 46 -5.16 -7.90 -22.11
CA PRO A 46 -4.26 -8.98 -21.65
C PRO A 46 -2.95 -8.52 -21.01
N SER A 47 -2.73 -7.21 -20.85
CA SER A 47 -1.43 -6.68 -20.40
C SER A 47 -1.11 -6.96 -18.92
N GLY A 48 -2.12 -7.27 -18.10
CA GLY A 48 -1.95 -7.46 -16.66
C GLY A 48 -1.78 -6.14 -15.90
N GLN A 49 -1.93 -5.00 -16.56
CA GLN A 49 -1.67 -3.69 -15.95
C GLN A 49 -2.79 -3.29 -14.98
N VAL A 50 -2.42 -2.65 -13.89
CA VAL A 50 -3.36 -2.16 -12.88
C VAL A 50 -3.30 -0.63 -12.85
N SER A 51 -4.45 0.04 -12.95
CA SER A 51 -4.55 1.50 -12.90
C SER A 51 -5.78 1.98 -12.12
N PHE A 52 -5.81 3.26 -11.74
CA PHE A 52 -7.01 3.92 -11.22
C PHE A 52 -8.01 4.33 -12.31
N LEU A 53 -7.59 4.27 -13.57
CA LEU A 53 -8.40 4.66 -14.74
C LEU A 53 -9.04 3.43 -15.37
N ASP A 54 -10.29 3.57 -15.81
CA ASP A 54 -11.05 2.52 -16.48
C ASP A 54 -10.56 2.24 -17.91
N THR A 55 -9.83 3.17 -18.50
CA THR A 55 -9.23 3.02 -19.82
C THR A 55 -7.82 2.40 -19.74
N PRO A 56 -7.47 1.49 -20.68
CA PRO A 56 -6.12 0.96 -20.80
C PRO A 56 -5.09 2.08 -21.02
N PRO A 57 -3.83 1.93 -20.58
CA PRO A 57 -2.77 2.90 -20.80
C PRO A 57 -2.44 3.12 -22.27
N VAL A 58 -2.06 4.37 -22.60
CA VAL A 58 -1.68 4.77 -23.98
C VAL A 58 -0.46 3.98 -24.46
N PHE A 59 0.50 3.73 -23.57
CA PHE A 59 1.69 2.93 -23.85
C PHE A 59 2.16 2.15 -22.61
N PRO A 60 2.93 1.06 -22.80
CA PRO A 60 3.57 0.33 -21.70
C PRO A 60 4.50 1.24 -20.88
N GLY A 61 4.31 1.30 -19.56
CA GLY A 61 5.12 2.15 -18.68
C GLY A 61 4.56 3.55 -18.41
N SER A 62 3.36 3.87 -18.90
CA SER A 62 2.65 5.10 -18.53
C SER A 62 2.68 5.32 -17.00
N PRO A 63 3.03 6.52 -16.49
CA PRO A 63 2.96 6.85 -15.07
C PRO A 63 1.57 6.72 -14.47
N THR A 64 0.50 6.57 -15.27
CA THR A 64 -0.87 6.32 -14.77
C THR A 64 -1.12 4.86 -14.36
N VAL A 65 -0.18 3.96 -14.65
CA VAL A 65 -0.24 2.52 -14.32
C VAL A 65 0.49 2.27 -13.00
N LEU A 66 -0.20 1.73 -11.99
CA LEU A 66 0.40 1.40 -10.69
C LEU A 66 1.49 0.33 -10.83
N GLY A 67 1.27 -0.62 -11.72
CA GLY A 67 2.15 -1.77 -11.94
C GLY A 67 1.49 -2.84 -12.78
N THR A 68 2.15 -3.98 -12.88
CA THR A 68 1.68 -5.14 -13.64
C THR A 68 1.52 -6.33 -12.71
N LEU A 69 0.36 -6.98 -12.78
CA LEU A 69 0.06 -8.23 -12.07
C LEU A 69 0.23 -9.40 -13.04
N SER A 70 1.16 -10.30 -12.74
CA SER A 70 1.40 -11.52 -13.53
C SER A 70 0.29 -12.54 -13.31
N ALA A 71 0.17 -13.52 -14.22
CA ALA A 71 -0.79 -14.62 -14.10
C ALA A 71 -0.56 -15.48 -12.85
N GLU A 72 0.69 -15.52 -12.37
CA GLU A 72 1.11 -16.21 -11.15
C GLU A 72 0.83 -15.39 -9.87
N GLY A 73 0.29 -14.17 -10.00
CA GLY A 73 -0.05 -13.28 -8.89
C GLY A 73 1.11 -12.43 -8.38
N HIS A 74 2.20 -12.30 -9.15
CA HIS A 74 3.30 -11.40 -8.81
C HIS A 74 3.00 -9.98 -9.28
N PHE A 75 3.04 -9.01 -8.36
CA PHE A 75 2.87 -7.61 -8.71
C PHE A 75 4.24 -6.93 -8.84
N GLN A 76 4.48 -6.33 -10.01
CA GLN A 76 5.63 -5.50 -10.28
C GLN A 76 5.20 -4.04 -10.27
N GLU A 77 5.69 -3.28 -9.29
CA GLU A 77 5.42 -1.85 -9.17
C GLU A 77 6.04 -1.05 -10.32
N ASN A 78 5.32 -0.02 -10.76
CA ASN A 78 5.83 0.97 -11.70
C ASN A 78 6.39 2.17 -10.93
N PRO A 79 7.71 2.42 -10.93
CA PRO A 79 8.29 3.55 -10.21
C PRO A 79 7.77 4.90 -10.71
N SER A 80 7.47 5.05 -12.00
CA SER A 80 6.94 6.30 -12.56
C SER A 80 5.57 6.66 -12.00
N PHE A 81 4.81 5.68 -11.51
CA PHE A 81 3.56 5.94 -10.81
C PHE A 81 3.80 6.52 -9.42
N VAL A 82 4.83 6.06 -8.71
CA VAL A 82 5.20 6.61 -7.39
C VAL A 82 5.67 8.06 -7.53
N ASP A 83 6.41 8.37 -8.59
CA ASP A 83 6.82 9.74 -8.92
C ASP A 83 5.60 10.63 -9.21
N LEU A 84 4.63 10.15 -10.00
CA LEU A 84 3.38 10.86 -10.26
C LEU A 84 2.59 11.07 -8.96
N LEU A 85 2.48 10.04 -8.13
CA LEU A 85 1.78 10.11 -6.85
C LEU A 85 2.36 11.20 -5.96
N HIS A 86 3.68 11.24 -5.80
CA HIS A 86 4.31 12.27 -4.96
C HIS A 86 4.27 13.66 -5.60
N SER A 87 4.28 13.76 -6.93
CA SER A 87 4.08 15.03 -7.63
C SER A 87 2.67 15.57 -7.38
N VAL A 88 1.65 14.72 -7.43
CA VAL A 88 0.26 15.11 -7.15
C VAL A 88 0.07 15.49 -5.68
N PHE A 89 0.59 14.68 -4.75
CA PHE A 89 0.44 14.95 -3.32
C PHE A 89 1.23 16.19 -2.89
N SER A 90 2.44 16.41 -3.38
CA SER A 90 3.18 17.65 -3.08
C SER A 90 2.47 18.90 -3.60
N GLY A 91 1.74 18.83 -4.71
CA GLY A 91 0.91 19.92 -5.22
C GLY A 91 -0.40 20.12 -4.45
N ALA A 92 -0.92 19.09 -3.77
CA ALA A 92 -2.23 19.13 -3.13
C ALA A 92 -2.18 19.22 -1.59
N TYR A 93 -1.09 18.78 -0.93
CA TYR A 93 -1.10 18.53 0.52
C TYR A 93 -1.42 19.78 1.35
N PHE A 94 -1.06 20.98 0.88
CA PHE A 94 -1.31 22.22 1.62
C PHE A 94 -2.81 22.53 1.73
N ASP A 95 -3.57 22.20 0.67
CA ASP A 95 -5.02 22.46 0.59
C ASP A 95 -5.87 21.22 0.91
N ASP A 96 -5.24 20.06 1.12
CA ASP A 96 -5.95 18.80 1.35
C ASP A 96 -6.63 18.78 2.73
N PRO A 97 -7.95 18.54 2.80
CA PRO A 97 -8.68 18.54 4.06
C PRO A 97 -8.14 17.55 5.10
N HIS A 98 -7.76 16.34 4.67
CA HIS A 98 -7.23 15.33 5.60
C HIS A 98 -5.89 15.77 6.19
N VAL A 99 -5.02 16.37 5.37
CA VAL A 99 -3.73 16.90 5.82
C VAL A 99 -3.93 18.08 6.79
N ARG A 100 -4.88 18.97 6.51
CA ARG A 100 -5.22 20.09 7.40
C ARG A 100 -5.80 19.62 8.73
N ASP A 101 -6.71 18.66 8.73
CA ASP A 101 -7.28 18.09 9.95
C ASP A 101 -6.18 17.41 10.80
N LEU A 102 -5.26 16.70 10.15
CA LEU A 102 -4.10 16.10 10.79
C LEU A 102 -3.18 17.17 11.40
N ALA A 103 -2.90 18.26 10.68
CA ALA A 103 -2.09 19.38 11.18
C ALA A 103 -2.76 20.06 12.39
N LEU A 104 -4.07 20.28 12.32
CA LEU A 104 -4.86 20.88 13.40
C LEU A 104 -4.84 20.03 14.67
N SER A 105 -4.71 18.71 14.56
CA SER A 105 -4.56 17.82 15.73
C SER A 105 -3.29 18.12 16.57
N ARG A 106 -2.32 18.84 16.00
CA ARG A 106 -1.09 19.30 16.68
C ARG A 106 -1.14 20.75 17.13
N LYS A 107 -2.25 21.44 16.91
CA LYS A 107 -2.44 22.79 17.44
C LYS A 107 -2.33 22.75 18.96
N SER A 108 -1.63 23.73 19.52
CA SER A 108 -1.33 23.82 20.96
C SER A 108 -0.31 22.79 21.47
N ALA A 109 0.43 22.13 20.57
CA ALA A 109 1.66 21.44 20.95
C ALA A 109 2.71 22.45 21.45
N SER A 110 3.68 21.97 22.23
CA SER A 110 4.78 22.80 22.74
C SER A 110 5.81 23.20 21.68
N ALA A 111 5.80 22.52 20.53
CA ALA A 111 6.73 22.72 19.44
C ALA A 111 6.14 22.21 18.12
N ASP A 112 6.64 22.75 17.02
CA ASP A 112 6.34 22.26 15.68
C ASP A 112 6.82 20.80 15.54
N SER A 113 6.08 20.01 14.77
CA SER A 113 6.34 18.58 14.67
C SER A 113 6.09 18.05 13.28
N TYR A 114 6.91 17.08 12.87
CA TYR A 114 6.66 16.32 11.66
C TYR A 114 5.49 15.37 11.89
N LEU A 115 4.55 15.43 10.95
CA LEU A 115 3.40 14.56 10.89
C LEU A 115 3.53 13.61 9.72
N HIS A 116 3.07 12.38 9.92
CA HIS A 116 3.04 11.34 8.90
C HIS A 116 1.62 11.18 8.39
N VAL A 117 1.44 11.30 7.08
CA VAL A 117 0.20 10.93 6.42
C VAL A 117 0.27 9.44 6.14
N LEU A 118 -0.67 8.69 6.70
CA LEU A 118 -0.68 7.23 6.64
C LEU A 118 -1.72 6.73 5.64
N GLY A 119 -1.36 5.66 4.93
CA GLY A 119 -2.31 4.84 4.19
C GLY A 119 -2.66 3.59 4.99
N THR A 120 -3.73 2.92 4.60
CA THR A 120 -4.16 1.66 5.21
C THR A 120 -4.04 0.52 4.20
N ARG A 121 -3.79 -0.69 4.67
CA ARG A 121 -3.93 -1.92 3.88
C ARG A 121 -4.91 -2.82 4.62
N THR A 122 -5.94 -3.30 3.95
CA THR A 122 -7.15 -3.93 4.56
C THR A 122 -8.01 -3.01 5.44
N LYS A 123 -9.33 -3.24 5.45
CA LYS A 123 -10.31 -2.45 6.25
C LYS A 123 -10.14 -2.58 7.77
N THR A 124 -9.32 -3.52 8.25
CA THR A 124 -9.19 -3.88 9.67
C THR A 124 -7.83 -3.56 10.27
N GLN A 125 -6.90 -2.97 9.51
CA GLN A 125 -5.58 -2.64 10.04
C GLN A 125 -5.67 -1.47 11.02
N ILE A 126 -5.17 -1.69 12.23
CA ILE A 126 -4.92 -0.61 13.19
C ILE A 126 -3.74 0.19 12.62
N LEU A 127 -4.00 1.43 12.26
CA LEU A 127 -2.97 2.37 11.84
C LEU A 127 -1.95 2.53 12.96
N ASN A 128 -0.71 2.12 12.70
CA ASN A 128 0.41 2.30 13.60
C ASN A 128 1.41 3.22 12.91
N ASP A 129 1.65 4.39 13.48
CA ASP A 129 2.64 5.36 13.00
C ASP A 129 4.08 4.82 13.04
N ARG A 130 4.30 3.71 13.74
CA ARG A 130 5.58 2.99 13.79
C ARG A 130 5.83 2.06 12.62
N ASP A 131 4.84 1.82 11.76
CA ASP A 131 5.05 1.04 10.54
C ASP A 131 5.45 1.96 9.38
N PRO A 132 6.75 2.03 9.02
CA PRO A 132 7.21 2.88 7.93
C PRO A 132 6.62 2.48 6.57
N ALA A 133 6.12 1.25 6.41
CA ALA A 133 5.47 0.83 5.17
C ALA A 133 4.09 1.49 4.98
N SER A 134 3.47 1.99 6.05
CA SER A 134 2.17 2.66 6.02
C SER A 134 2.28 4.18 5.83
N ILE A 135 3.48 4.75 5.98
CA ILE A 135 3.73 6.17 5.74
C ILE A 135 3.70 6.46 4.24
N ILE A 136 2.84 7.38 3.82
CA ILE A 136 2.80 7.87 2.44
C ILE A 136 3.82 9.00 2.28
N PHE A 137 3.70 10.03 3.10
CA PHE A 137 4.62 11.16 3.13
C PHE A 137 4.59 11.82 4.51
N SER A 138 5.53 12.72 4.75
CA SER A 138 5.60 13.52 5.97
C SER A 138 5.61 15.01 5.64
N PHE A 139 5.18 15.83 6.59
CA PHE A 139 5.24 17.29 6.49
C PHE A 139 5.39 17.91 7.88
N LEU A 140 5.89 19.14 7.95
CA LEU A 140 5.98 19.88 9.21
C LEU A 140 4.66 20.60 9.46
N ALA A 141 4.10 20.47 10.66
CA ALA A 141 2.94 21.25 11.10
C ALA A 141 3.35 22.28 12.16
N GLU A 142 2.84 23.50 11.99
CA GLU A 142 3.07 24.59 12.93
C GLU A 142 2.17 24.41 14.16
N SER A 143 2.77 24.42 15.33
CA SER A 143 2.11 24.18 16.62
C SER A 143 1.11 25.27 17.02
N THR A 144 1.30 26.50 16.55
CA THR A 144 0.46 27.66 16.91
C THR A 144 -0.79 27.76 16.03
N THR A 145 -0.64 27.62 14.71
CA THR A 145 -1.75 27.71 13.75
C THR A 145 -2.41 26.37 13.47
N GLY A 146 -1.69 25.26 13.68
CA GLY A 146 -2.12 23.92 13.26
C GLY A 146 -2.21 23.81 11.74
N GLN A 147 -1.38 24.55 11.00
CA GLN A 147 -1.31 24.47 9.53
C GLN A 147 -0.06 23.71 9.08
N PRO A 148 -0.12 23.04 7.91
CA PRO A 148 1.08 22.56 7.25
C PRO A 148 2.04 23.72 6.93
N VAL A 149 3.34 23.52 7.12
CA VAL A 149 4.37 24.48 6.72
C VAL A 149 4.68 24.29 5.24
N PRO A 150 4.65 25.35 4.40
CA PRO A 150 4.98 25.26 2.99
C PRO A 150 6.37 24.67 2.74
N ASN A 151 6.53 23.98 1.60
CA ASN A 151 7.80 23.37 1.16
C ASN A 151 8.42 22.34 2.14
N THR A 152 7.64 21.76 3.06
CA THR A 152 8.12 20.73 4.00
C THR A 152 7.68 19.31 3.67
N TYR A 153 7.03 19.14 2.52
CA TYR A 153 6.64 17.84 2.00
C TYR A 153 7.87 16.92 1.83
N GLN A 154 7.82 15.76 2.47
CA GLN A 154 8.85 14.73 2.40
C GLN A 154 8.23 13.41 1.94
N PRO A 155 8.49 12.96 0.69
CA PRO A 155 7.99 11.67 0.22
C PRO A 155 8.62 10.53 1.02
N ASN A 156 7.90 9.42 1.20
CA ASN A 156 8.50 8.20 1.74
C ASN A 156 9.23 7.43 0.62
N PRO A 157 10.58 7.37 0.61
CA PRO A 157 11.31 6.67 -0.45
C PRO A 157 11.11 5.14 -0.42
N ALA A 158 10.59 4.60 0.68
CA ALA A 158 10.29 3.18 0.84
C ALA A 158 8.80 2.86 0.67
N LEU A 159 8.00 3.80 0.13
CA LEU A 159 6.57 3.59 -0.13
C LEU A 159 6.37 2.39 -1.06
N ARG A 160 5.53 1.45 -0.62
CA ARG A 160 5.05 0.33 -1.45
C ARG A 160 3.57 0.50 -1.71
N ILE A 161 3.17 0.51 -2.97
CA ILE A 161 1.77 0.58 -3.37
C ILE A 161 1.09 -0.77 -3.15
N TYR A 162 1.85 -1.86 -3.23
CA TYR A 162 1.34 -3.21 -3.00
C TYR A 162 2.27 -4.01 -2.09
N THR A 163 1.68 -4.85 -1.25
CA THR A 163 2.41 -5.89 -0.52
C THR A 163 1.71 -7.24 -0.72
N PRO A 164 2.44 -8.36 -0.82
CA PRO A 164 1.83 -9.66 -1.03
C PRO A 164 0.86 -10.11 0.08
N LEU A 165 1.07 -9.64 1.30
CA LEU A 165 0.26 -10.03 2.46
C LEU A 165 -0.96 -9.14 2.67
N ASP A 166 -0.82 -7.83 2.46
CA ASP A 166 -1.85 -6.85 2.83
C ASP A 166 -2.56 -6.22 1.63
N GLY A 167 -2.05 -6.48 0.41
CA GLY A 167 -2.61 -5.97 -0.83
C GLY A 167 -2.23 -4.51 -1.12
N PHE A 168 -3.13 -3.82 -1.83
CA PHE A 168 -2.94 -2.44 -2.25
C PHE A 168 -3.10 -1.44 -1.10
N LEU A 169 -2.26 -0.41 -1.12
CA LEU A 169 -2.39 0.75 -0.25
C LEU A 169 -3.65 1.53 -0.58
N VAL A 170 -4.43 1.84 0.46
CA VAL A 170 -5.62 2.66 0.41
C VAL A 170 -5.29 4.03 1.00
N PHE A 171 -5.48 5.06 0.18
CA PHE A 171 -5.22 6.44 0.55
C PHE A 171 -6.42 7.06 1.28
N PRO A 172 -6.19 8.08 2.14
CA PRO A 172 -7.26 8.94 2.62
C PRO A 172 -8.11 9.47 1.46
N THR A 173 -9.43 9.58 1.65
CA THR A 173 -10.37 9.84 0.55
C THR A 173 -10.06 11.12 -0.24
N SER A 174 -9.67 12.21 0.43
CA SER A 174 -9.30 13.47 -0.23
C SER A 174 -8.07 13.31 -1.13
N LEU A 175 -7.04 12.61 -0.63
CA LEU A 175 -5.83 12.30 -1.38
C LEU A 175 -6.11 11.34 -2.54
N GLN A 176 -6.96 10.33 -2.34
CA GLN A 176 -7.40 9.43 -3.40
C GLN A 176 -8.05 10.20 -4.56
N GLN A 177 -8.90 11.20 -4.25
CA GLN A 177 -9.53 12.05 -5.26
C GLN A 177 -8.52 12.92 -6.00
N SER A 178 -7.56 13.51 -5.27
CA SER A 178 -6.46 14.28 -5.86
C SER A 178 -5.61 13.42 -6.79
N LEU A 179 -5.27 12.19 -6.38
CA LEU A 179 -4.53 11.23 -7.19
C LEU A 179 -5.28 10.84 -8.46
N LEU A 180 -6.58 10.55 -8.36
CA LEU A 180 -7.40 10.23 -9.53
C LEU A 180 -7.45 11.40 -10.52
N ARG A 181 -7.57 12.64 -10.03
CA ARG A 181 -7.52 13.85 -10.86
C ARG A 181 -6.15 13.97 -11.54
N GLY A 182 -5.06 13.77 -10.79
CA GLY A 182 -3.70 13.77 -11.33
C GLY A 182 -3.49 12.73 -12.42
N CYS A 183 -4.01 11.51 -12.24
CA CYS A 183 -3.95 10.45 -13.25
C CYS A 183 -4.69 10.85 -14.54
N LYS A 184 -5.87 11.49 -14.42
CA LYS A 184 -6.62 11.98 -15.59
C LYS A 184 -5.86 13.09 -16.33
N VAL A 185 -5.24 14.01 -15.60
CA VAL A 185 -4.41 15.07 -16.20
C VAL A 185 -3.21 14.47 -16.92
N ALA A 186 -2.47 13.57 -16.26
CA ALA A 186 -1.33 12.88 -16.87
C ALA A 186 -1.75 12.13 -18.13
N ARG A 187 -2.90 11.44 -18.10
CA ARG A 187 -3.45 10.76 -19.28
C ARG A 187 -3.71 11.72 -20.45
N ASN A 188 -4.37 12.85 -20.20
CA ASN A 188 -4.63 13.83 -21.25
C ASN A 188 -3.34 14.36 -21.87
N ILE A 189 -2.28 14.54 -21.06
CA ILE A 189 -0.96 14.96 -21.55
C ILE A 189 -0.35 13.87 -22.44
N GLU A 190 -0.39 12.60 -22.04
CA GLU A 190 0.09 11.47 -22.83
C GLU A 190 -0.62 11.38 -24.20
N GLU A 191 -1.94 11.51 -24.21
CA GLU A 191 -2.76 11.48 -25.42
C GLU A 191 -2.45 12.67 -26.34
N SER A 192 -2.25 13.86 -25.78
CA SER A 192 -1.87 15.05 -26.55
C SER A 192 -0.46 14.98 -27.13
N SER A 193 0.44 14.20 -26.51
CA SER A 193 1.83 14.05 -26.96
C SER A 193 2.01 12.97 -28.03
N THR A 194 0.96 12.17 -28.28
CA THR A 194 0.98 11.05 -29.23
C THR A 194 0.32 11.40 -30.57
N ASN A 195 -0.40 12.53 -30.63
CA ASN A 195 -0.99 13.09 -31.85
C ASN A 195 -0.04 14.07 -32.53
#